data_AF-A0A2T4Z2G9-F1
#
_entry.id   AF-A0A2T4Z2G9-F1
#
_cell.length_a   1.000
_cell.length_b   1.000
_cell.length_c   1.000
_cell.angle_alpha   90.00
_cell.angle_beta   90.00
_cell.angle_gamma   90.00
#
_symmetry.space_group_name_H-M   'P 1'
#
loop_
_entity.id
_entity.type
_entity.pdbx_description
1 polymer ?
#
loop_
_entity_poly.entity_id
_entity_poly.type
_entity_poly.pdbx_seq_one_letter_code
_entity_poly.pdbx_strand_id
1 'polypeptide(L)'
;MLYLVQTFALPLVVALVGGLAVGWVTSDKEDEGPSPLAAAAMIAFALMVVAAALKWVPGRPGLWLDTAVLFIGAYLIGCVVGAFLRVFTDKVEDSVGSPLGDMVGAATSTAGAVKAVADATGSVARLVGDAAERRNAAAAAAPQAAAATPAPQPTAAEAMAQGTKPVGETAPRAGKPDELELIRGIGPQNERKLHELGIYHFDQIAAWTPQEALWVGGYLAFPGRIEREDWIGQAKLLASGGTTAHAEKVRRGEIPSTPDA
;
A
#
# COMPACT_ATOMS: atom_id res chain seq x y z
N MET A 1 -3.40 10.37 -4.16
CA MET A 1 -4.26 10.52 -2.96
C MET A 1 -5.42 9.52 -2.97
N LEU A 2 -6.30 9.50 -3.99
CA LEU A 2 -7.44 8.55 -4.04
C LEU A 2 -7.04 7.07 -3.88
N TYR A 3 -5.94 6.65 -4.51
CA TYR A 3 -5.43 5.27 -4.42
C TYR A 3 -4.99 4.88 -3.00
N LEU A 4 -4.35 5.79 -2.25
CA LEU A 4 -3.99 5.55 -0.84
C LEU A 4 -5.22 5.43 0.04
N VAL A 5 -6.22 6.30 -0.17
CA VAL A 5 -7.49 6.25 0.59
C VAL A 5 -8.22 4.93 0.35
N GLN A 6 -8.24 4.44 -0.88
CA GLN A 6 -8.87 3.16 -1.21
C GLN A 6 -8.10 1.95 -0.64
N THR A 7 -6.77 2.02 -0.57
CA THR A 7 -5.91 0.94 -0.04
C THR A 7 -5.94 0.88 1.49
N PHE A 8 -6.01 2.04 2.15
CA PHE A 8 -5.97 2.18 3.60
C PHE A 8 -7.32 2.57 4.20
N ALA A 9 -8.44 2.28 3.52
CA ALA A 9 -9.77 2.66 3.96
C ALA A 9 -10.13 2.12 5.35
N LEU A 10 -9.89 0.82 5.59
CA LEU A 10 -10.13 0.18 6.89
C LEU A 10 -9.32 0.82 8.05
N PRO A 11 -7.98 0.93 7.96
CA PRO A 11 -7.21 1.52 9.04
C PRO A 11 -7.46 3.04 9.20
N LEU A 12 -7.88 3.76 8.14
CA LEU A 12 -8.35 5.14 8.26
C LEU A 12 -9.66 5.25 9.05
N VAL A 13 -10.60 4.34 8.85
CA VAL A 13 -11.83 4.28 9.64
C VAL A 13 -11.51 3.98 11.11
N VAL A 14 -10.57 3.07 11.39
CA VAL A 14 -10.11 2.80 12.76
C VAL A 14 -9.52 4.05 13.42
N ALA A 15 -8.67 4.79 12.70
CA ALA A 15 -8.10 6.05 13.19
C ALA A 15 -9.19 7.12 13.45
N LEU A 16 -10.17 7.23 12.56
CA LEU A 16 -11.29 8.16 12.71
C LEU A 16 -12.18 7.81 13.91
N VAL A 17 -12.50 6.53 14.10
CA VAL A 17 -13.29 6.04 15.25
C VAL A 17 -12.51 6.21 16.55
N GLY A 18 -11.20 5.93 16.54
CA GLY A 18 -10.32 6.18 17.68
C GLY A 18 -10.27 7.66 18.05
N GLY A 19 -10.16 8.55 17.05
CA GLY A 19 -10.26 9.99 17.25
C GLY A 19 -11.59 10.41 17.83
N LEU A 20 -12.71 9.87 17.34
CA LEU A 20 -14.05 10.17 17.83
C LEU A 20 -14.25 9.76 19.29
N ALA A 21 -13.76 8.58 19.68
CA ALA A 21 -13.82 8.12 21.07
C ALA A 21 -12.96 8.99 22.01
N VAL A 22 -11.74 9.35 21.57
CA VAL A 22 -10.87 10.25 22.34
C VAL A 22 -11.48 11.64 22.44
N GLY A 23 -11.95 12.22 21.34
CA GLY A 23 -12.63 13.52 21.32
C GLY A 23 -13.83 13.57 22.27
N TRP A 24 -14.66 12.52 22.27
CA TRP A 24 -15.79 12.40 23.19
C TRP A 24 -15.34 12.40 24.66
N VAL A 25 -14.34 11.59 25.03
CA VAL A 25 -13.83 11.50 26.42
C VAL A 25 -13.09 12.77 26.86
N THR A 26 -12.42 13.45 25.94
CA THR A 26 -11.58 14.62 26.29
C THR A 26 -12.39 15.91 26.42
N SER A 27 -13.66 15.91 25.99
CA SER A 27 -14.54 17.10 25.98
C SER A 27 -15.11 17.46 27.36
N ASP A 28 -14.86 16.65 28.40
CA ASP A 28 -15.26 16.95 29.78
C ASP A 28 -14.46 18.10 30.42
N LYS A 29 -13.52 18.74 29.69
CA LYS A 29 -12.70 19.85 30.18
C LYS A 29 -13.01 21.15 29.43
N GLU A 30 -14.16 21.73 29.69
CA GLU A 30 -14.38 23.17 29.53
C GLU A 30 -13.79 23.82 30.80
N ASP A 31 -12.58 24.39 30.78
CA ASP A 31 -12.44 25.86 30.85
C ASP A 31 -11.00 26.35 30.60
N GLU A 32 -10.06 25.50 30.18
CA GLU A 32 -8.69 25.91 29.88
C GLU A 32 -8.38 25.71 28.40
N GLY A 33 -7.85 26.75 27.74
CA GLY A 33 -7.49 26.72 26.32
C GLY A 33 -6.54 25.57 25.95
N PRO A 34 -6.27 25.35 24.65
CA PRO A 34 -5.41 24.25 24.22
C PRO A 34 -4.08 24.31 24.96
N SER A 35 -3.73 23.21 25.64
CA SER A 35 -2.45 23.11 26.34
C SER A 35 -1.31 23.45 25.35
N PRO A 36 -0.20 24.05 25.81
CA PRO A 36 0.89 24.46 24.93
C PRO A 36 1.43 23.28 24.08
N LEU A 37 1.32 22.06 24.61
CA LEU A 37 1.62 20.82 23.89
C LEU A 37 0.66 20.54 22.73
N ALA A 38 -0.66 20.72 22.95
CA ALA A 38 -1.67 20.53 21.92
C ALA A 38 -1.56 21.59 20.81
N ALA A 39 -1.30 22.84 21.18
CA ALA A 39 -1.02 23.91 20.23
C ALA A 39 0.24 23.63 19.39
N ALA A 40 1.32 23.17 20.03
CA ALA A 40 2.55 22.76 19.34
C ALA A 40 2.32 21.57 18.40
N ALA A 41 1.52 20.58 18.80
CA ALA A 41 1.16 19.44 17.96
C ALA A 41 0.34 19.85 16.72
N MET A 42 -0.59 20.81 16.87
CA MET A 42 -1.34 21.36 15.72
C MET A 42 -0.46 22.15 14.76
N ILE A 43 0.47 22.95 15.28
CA ILE A 43 1.46 23.67 14.46
C ILE A 43 2.37 22.66 13.72
N ALA A 44 2.86 21.63 14.42
CA ALA A 44 3.68 20.59 13.80
C ALA A 44 2.93 19.82 12.70
N PHE A 45 1.65 19.51 12.93
CA PHE A 45 0.79 18.89 11.91
C PHE A 45 0.56 19.82 10.71
N ALA A 46 0.27 21.11 10.94
CA ALA A 46 0.11 22.09 9.86
C ALA A 46 1.39 22.23 9.02
N LEU A 47 2.56 22.28 9.66
CA LEU A 47 3.85 22.28 8.97
C LEU A 47 4.09 21.00 8.18
N MET A 48 3.69 19.84 8.72
CA MET A 48 3.77 18.54 8.02
C MET A 48 2.88 18.52 6.77
N VAL A 49 1.66 19.07 6.85
CA VAL A 49 0.74 19.20 5.71
C VAL A 49 1.31 20.12 4.63
N VAL A 50 1.90 21.26 5.02
CA VAL A 50 2.54 22.18 4.07
C VAL A 50 3.75 21.52 3.38
N ALA A 51 4.59 20.80 4.13
CA ALA A 51 5.72 20.07 3.57
C ALA A 51 5.29 18.97 2.58
N ALA A 52 4.19 18.27 2.87
CA ALA A 52 3.60 17.27 1.98
C ALA A 52 3.01 17.92 0.71
N ALA A 53 2.28 19.04 0.85
CA ALA A 53 1.68 19.77 -0.26
C ALA A 53 2.73 20.37 -1.22
N LEU A 54 3.85 20.87 -0.68
CA LEU A 54 4.95 21.41 -1.46
C LEU A 54 5.83 20.34 -2.12
N LYS A 55 5.53 19.03 -1.93
CA LYS A 55 6.29 17.91 -2.51
C LYS A 55 7.79 18.02 -2.18
N TRP A 56 8.11 18.54 -0.99
CA TRP A 56 9.47 18.90 -0.61
C TRP A 56 10.40 17.68 -0.49
N VAL A 57 9.82 16.48 -0.33
CA VAL A 57 10.52 15.20 -0.23
C VAL A 57 10.17 14.32 -1.43
N PRO A 58 11.02 14.23 -2.46
CA PRO A 58 10.81 13.34 -3.59
C PRO A 58 11.08 11.87 -3.23
N GLY A 59 10.40 10.94 -3.91
CA GLY A 59 10.63 9.51 -3.79
C GLY A 59 9.85 8.81 -2.67
N ARG A 60 10.33 7.63 -2.27
CA ARG A 60 9.70 6.78 -1.23
C ARG A 60 9.37 7.51 0.08
N PRO A 61 10.25 8.34 0.67
CA PRO A 61 9.95 9.02 1.93
C PRO A 61 8.79 10.03 1.84
N GLY A 62 8.52 10.61 0.66
CA GLY A 62 7.33 11.45 0.45
C GLY A 62 6.02 10.68 0.57
N LEU A 63 6.01 9.39 0.18
CA LEU A 63 4.83 8.52 0.31
C LEU A 63 4.54 8.15 1.78
N TRP A 64 5.59 7.96 2.59
CA TRP A 64 5.46 7.74 4.03
C TRP A 64 4.92 8.99 4.73
N LEU A 65 5.38 10.17 4.33
CA LEU A 65 4.87 11.46 4.82
C LEU A 65 3.39 11.64 4.48
N ASP A 66 3.00 11.40 3.22
CA ASP A 66 1.61 11.47 2.76
C ASP A 66 0.70 10.50 3.54
N THR A 67 1.20 9.30 3.84
CA THR A 67 0.48 8.30 4.63
C THR A 67 0.30 8.78 6.08
N ALA A 68 1.38 9.24 6.73
CA ALA A 68 1.32 9.76 8.10
C ALA A 68 0.32 10.93 8.23
N VAL A 69 0.33 11.85 7.27
CA VAL A 69 -0.60 12.98 7.24
C VAL A 69 -2.06 12.53 7.14
N LEU A 70 -2.35 11.50 6.32
CA LEU A 70 -3.72 10.97 6.20
C LEU A 70 -4.23 10.36 7.51
N PHE A 71 -3.40 9.57 8.19
CA PHE A 71 -3.78 8.92 9.45
C PHE A 71 -3.98 9.94 10.58
N ILE A 72 -3.05 10.88 10.72
CA ILE A 72 -3.13 11.93 11.74
C ILE A 72 -4.31 12.86 11.42
N GLY A 73 -4.53 13.23 10.17
CA GLY A 73 -5.66 14.05 9.75
C GLY A 73 -7.02 13.38 10.03
N ALA A 74 -7.17 12.11 9.69
CA ALA A 74 -8.39 11.35 9.98
C ALA A 74 -8.67 11.23 11.49
N TYR A 75 -7.62 11.00 12.29
CA TYR A 75 -7.72 10.97 13.75
C TYR A 75 -8.14 12.33 14.34
N LEU A 76 -7.53 13.43 13.87
CA LEU A 76 -7.89 14.78 14.33
C LEU A 76 -9.33 15.17 13.95
N ILE A 77 -9.76 14.83 12.73
CA ILE A 77 -11.15 15.00 12.30
C ILE A 77 -12.10 14.21 13.22
N GLY A 78 -11.74 12.97 13.55
CA GLY A 78 -12.45 12.17 14.55
C GLY A 78 -12.58 12.89 15.88
N CYS A 79 -11.49 13.43 16.42
CA CYS A 79 -11.50 14.16 17.70
C CYS A 79 -12.46 15.36 17.69
N VAL A 80 -12.42 16.17 16.63
CA VAL A 80 -13.29 17.36 16.51
C VAL A 80 -14.76 16.96 16.39
N VAL A 81 -15.07 15.94 15.60
CA VAL A 81 -16.45 15.44 15.45
C VAL A 81 -16.95 14.81 16.76
N GLY A 82 -16.12 14.06 17.48
CA GLY A 82 -16.45 13.49 18.78
C GLY A 82 -16.75 14.56 19.83
N ALA A 83 -15.95 15.63 19.87
CA ALA A 83 -16.20 16.75 20.76
C ALA A 83 -17.48 17.51 20.41
N PHE A 84 -17.69 17.78 19.11
CA PHE A 84 -18.89 18.45 18.62
C PHE A 84 -20.18 17.68 18.92
N LEU A 85 -20.19 16.35 18.72
CA LEU A 85 -21.34 15.51 19.01
C LEU A 85 -21.69 15.50 20.49
N ARG A 86 -20.70 15.59 21.39
CA ARG A 86 -20.93 15.66 22.84
C ARG A 86 -21.60 16.97 23.23
N VAL A 87 -21.04 18.11 22.81
CA VAL A 87 -21.62 19.46 23.04
C VAL A 87 -23.03 19.57 22.46
N PHE A 88 -23.26 19.00 21.27
CA PHE A 88 -24.59 18.97 20.68
C PHE A 88 -25.58 18.13 21.50
N THR A 89 -25.14 17.00 22.06
CA THR A 89 -25.97 16.12 22.89
C THR A 89 -26.31 16.78 24.23
N ASP A 90 -25.32 17.39 24.89
CA ASP A 90 -25.52 18.11 26.16
C ASP A 90 -26.50 19.28 25.96
N LYS A 91 -26.40 19.99 24.83
CA LYS A 91 -27.34 21.07 24.47
C LYS A 91 -28.77 20.61 24.20
N VAL A 92 -28.93 19.39 23.65
CA VAL A 92 -30.25 18.76 23.47
C VAL A 92 -30.82 18.33 24.81
N GLU A 93 -30.00 17.79 25.71
CA GLU A 93 -30.40 17.43 27.08
C GLU A 93 -30.85 18.65 27.89
N ASP A 94 -30.10 19.76 27.81
CA ASP A 94 -30.44 21.05 28.43
C ASP A 94 -31.73 21.66 27.87
N SER A 95 -31.98 21.46 26.56
CA SER A 95 -33.20 21.95 25.89
C SER A 95 -34.43 21.08 26.20
N VAL A 96 -34.25 19.86 26.69
CA VAL A 96 -35.32 18.91 27.03
C VAL A 96 -35.67 18.95 28.54
N GLY A 97 -34.90 19.69 29.34
CA GLY A 97 -35.10 19.81 30.79
C GLY A 97 -36.19 20.79 31.24
N SER A 98 -37.45 20.32 31.30
CA SER A 98 -38.51 20.56 32.34
C SER A 98 -39.90 20.79 31.73
N PRO A 99 -41.00 20.08 32.11
CA PRO A 99 -41.19 18.93 32.98
C PRO A 99 -41.88 17.76 32.22
N LEU A 100 -41.09 16.87 31.61
CA LEU A 100 -41.57 15.60 31.04
C LEU A 100 -40.63 14.43 31.41
N GLY A 101 -39.77 14.64 32.40
CA GLY A 101 -38.77 13.67 32.85
C GLY A 101 -39.37 12.35 33.35
N ASP A 102 -40.61 12.39 33.85
CA ASP A 102 -41.26 11.22 34.46
C ASP A 102 -42.04 10.34 33.46
N MET A 103 -42.27 10.80 32.22
CA MET A 103 -42.93 10.01 31.16
C MET A 103 -41.99 9.65 29.98
N VAL A 104 -40.88 10.38 29.80
CA VAL A 104 -39.86 10.10 28.78
C VAL A 104 -38.79 9.11 29.27
N GLY A 105 -38.73 8.82 30.57
CA GLY A 105 -37.93 7.72 31.13
C GLY A 105 -38.23 6.34 30.53
N ALA A 106 -39.35 6.19 29.82
CA ALA A 106 -39.71 4.99 29.07
C ALA A 106 -39.38 5.04 27.56
N ALA A 107 -39.06 6.20 26.98
CA ALA A 107 -38.97 6.37 25.52
C ALA A 107 -37.59 6.78 24.98
N THR A 108 -36.67 7.31 25.80
CA THR A 108 -35.33 7.70 25.31
C THR A 108 -34.24 6.98 26.08
N SER A 109 -34.17 5.66 25.90
CA SER A 109 -33.00 4.89 26.29
C SER A 109 -31.90 5.08 25.24
N THR A 110 -31.19 6.21 25.29
CA THR A 110 -29.86 6.38 24.67
C THR A 110 -28.85 5.40 25.26
N ALA A 111 -29.09 4.88 26.47
CA ALA A 111 -28.41 3.70 26.99
C ALA A 111 -28.61 2.47 26.07
N GLY A 112 -29.78 2.32 25.45
CA GLY A 112 -30.09 1.29 24.46
C GLY A 112 -29.38 1.49 23.13
N ALA A 113 -29.21 2.73 22.66
CA ALA A 113 -28.47 3.03 21.42
C ALA A 113 -26.95 2.90 21.59
N VAL A 114 -26.40 3.33 22.74
CA VAL A 114 -24.99 3.15 23.10
C VAL A 114 -24.69 1.67 23.36
N LYS A 115 -25.62 0.94 24.00
CA LYS A 115 -25.54 -0.51 24.15
C LYS A 115 -25.70 -1.23 22.81
N ALA A 116 -26.58 -0.78 21.91
CA ALA A 116 -26.70 -1.33 20.56
C ALA A 116 -25.45 -1.07 19.70
N VAL A 117 -24.79 0.09 19.85
CA VAL A 117 -23.49 0.37 19.21
C VAL A 117 -22.37 -0.44 19.85
N ALA A 118 -22.36 -0.63 21.16
CA ALA A 118 -21.39 -1.48 21.85
C ALA A 118 -21.59 -2.97 21.54
N ASP A 119 -22.83 -3.43 21.42
CA ASP A 119 -23.22 -4.78 21.04
C ASP A 119 -23.03 -5.01 19.53
N ALA A 120 -23.20 -3.97 18.70
CA ALA A 120 -22.84 -4.00 17.28
C ALA A 120 -21.31 -3.97 17.10
N THR A 121 -20.57 -3.23 17.92
CA THR A 121 -19.09 -3.22 17.91
C THR A 121 -18.54 -4.53 18.45
N GLY A 122 -19.17 -5.13 19.47
CA GLY A 122 -18.89 -6.47 19.96
C GLY A 122 -19.26 -7.55 18.96
N SER A 123 -20.35 -7.38 18.21
CA SER A 123 -20.72 -8.24 17.08
C SER A 123 -19.75 -8.08 15.91
N VAL A 124 -19.30 -6.87 15.59
CA VAL A 124 -18.28 -6.65 14.55
C VAL A 124 -16.94 -7.19 15.00
N ALA A 125 -16.54 -7.03 16.26
CA ALA A 125 -15.33 -7.64 16.82
C ALA A 125 -15.41 -9.17 16.86
N ARG A 126 -16.59 -9.76 17.15
CA ARG A 126 -16.83 -11.19 17.03
C ARG A 126 -16.92 -11.68 15.59
N LEU A 127 -17.48 -10.91 14.66
CA LEU A 127 -17.53 -11.26 13.24
C LEU A 127 -16.14 -11.12 12.60
N VAL A 128 -15.31 -10.18 13.06
CA VAL A 128 -13.90 -10.05 12.68
C VAL A 128 -13.05 -11.12 13.35
N GLY A 129 -13.35 -11.49 14.61
CA GLY A 129 -12.77 -12.63 15.31
C GLY A 129 -13.10 -13.95 14.61
N ASP A 130 -14.38 -14.24 14.36
CA ASP A 130 -14.87 -15.39 13.60
C ASP A 130 -14.40 -15.36 12.15
N ALA A 131 -14.24 -14.19 11.50
CA ALA A 131 -13.65 -14.11 10.16
C ALA A 131 -12.13 -14.27 10.17
N ALA A 132 -11.44 -13.90 11.25
CA ALA A 132 -10.01 -14.17 11.45
C ALA A 132 -9.79 -15.64 11.82
N GLU A 133 -10.70 -16.25 12.58
CA GLU A 133 -10.65 -17.63 13.03
C GLU A 133 -11.16 -18.59 11.95
N ARG A 134 -12.13 -18.20 11.10
CA ARG A 134 -12.44 -18.89 9.83
C ARG A 134 -11.35 -18.71 8.79
N ARG A 135 -10.61 -17.60 8.79
CA ARG A 135 -9.41 -17.42 7.96
C ARG A 135 -8.24 -18.27 8.45
N ASN A 136 -8.12 -18.48 9.76
CA ASN A 136 -7.11 -19.33 10.38
C ASN A 136 -7.49 -20.82 10.31
N ALA A 137 -8.78 -21.15 10.42
CA ALA A 137 -9.32 -22.50 10.20
C ALA A 137 -9.38 -22.86 8.71
N ALA A 138 -9.59 -21.90 7.80
CA ALA A 138 -9.37 -22.08 6.36
C ALA A 138 -7.87 -22.18 6.01
N ALA A 139 -6.99 -21.64 6.85
CA ALA A 139 -5.54 -21.88 6.76
C ALA A 139 -5.12 -23.24 7.36
N ALA A 140 -5.90 -23.81 8.28
CA ALA A 140 -5.65 -25.12 8.91
C ALA A 140 -6.44 -26.30 8.29
N ALA A 141 -7.48 -26.03 7.50
CA ALA A 141 -8.30 -27.01 6.79
C ALA A 141 -8.33 -26.77 5.26
N ALA A 142 -7.35 -26.03 4.72
CA ALA A 142 -7.07 -26.14 3.30
C ALA A 142 -6.49 -27.55 3.05
N PRO A 143 -7.09 -28.35 2.15
CA PRO A 143 -6.48 -29.59 1.74
C PRO A 143 -5.09 -29.26 1.18
N GLN A 144 -4.10 -29.98 1.67
CA GLN A 144 -3.00 -30.42 0.83
C GLN A 144 -3.65 -30.96 -0.46
N ALA A 145 -3.45 -30.26 -1.58
CA ALA A 145 -4.08 -30.45 -2.90
C ALA A 145 -5.39 -29.67 -3.20
N ALA A 146 -5.25 -28.38 -3.54
CA ALA A 146 -5.91 -27.79 -4.70
C ALA A 146 -5.10 -26.59 -5.18
N ALA A 147 -4.40 -26.76 -6.30
CA ALA A 147 -3.83 -25.65 -7.05
C ALA A 147 -4.94 -24.62 -7.31
N ALA A 148 -4.75 -23.38 -6.84
CA ALA A 148 -5.41 -22.26 -7.47
C ALA A 148 -5.03 -22.33 -8.95
N THR A 149 -5.97 -22.61 -9.84
CA THR A 149 -5.72 -22.42 -11.27
C THR A 149 -5.33 -20.96 -11.41
N PRO A 150 -4.07 -20.64 -11.78
CA PRO A 150 -3.72 -19.27 -12.10
C PRO A 150 -4.71 -18.81 -13.17
N ALA A 151 -5.16 -17.56 -13.14
CA ALA A 151 -5.75 -16.96 -14.33
C ALA A 151 -4.86 -17.35 -15.52
N PRO A 152 -5.40 -17.95 -16.59
CA PRO A 152 -4.58 -18.62 -17.60
C PRO A 152 -3.56 -17.62 -18.13
N GLN A 153 -2.31 -17.79 -17.71
CA GLN A 153 -1.23 -17.05 -18.31
C GLN A 153 -1.12 -17.56 -19.74
N PRO A 154 -0.93 -16.67 -20.73
CA PRO A 154 -0.72 -17.12 -22.08
C PRO A 154 0.42 -18.11 -22.07
N THR A 155 0.27 -19.22 -22.78
CA THR A 155 1.36 -20.16 -23.02
C THR A 155 2.53 -19.44 -23.69
N ALA A 156 3.73 -20.02 -23.65
CA ALA A 156 4.89 -19.44 -24.33
C ALA A 156 4.59 -19.13 -25.81
N ALA A 157 3.89 -20.04 -26.49
CA ALA A 157 3.49 -19.87 -27.89
C ALA A 157 2.49 -18.72 -28.07
N GLU A 158 1.47 -18.61 -27.21
CA GLU A 158 0.50 -17.52 -27.26
C GLU A 158 1.13 -16.16 -26.97
N ALA A 159 2.01 -16.09 -25.98
CA ALA A 159 2.74 -14.86 -25.64
C ALA A 159 3.64 -14.39 -26.79
N MET A 160 4.34 -15.31 -27.45
CA MET A 160 5.14 -15.00 -28.64
C MET A 160 4.30 -14.65 -29.87
N ALA A 161 3.08 -15.19 -29.99
CA ALA A 161 2.17 -14.87 -31.09
C ALA A 161 1.49 -13.50 -30.92
N GLN A 162 1.21 -13.11 -29.67
CA GLN A 162 0.54 -11.86 -29.33
C GLN A 162 1.51 -10.69 -29.22
N GLY A 163 2.74 -10.94 -28.73
CA GLY A 163 3.76 -9.92 -28.55
C GLY A 163 4.58 -9.63 -29.81
N THR A 164 5.45 -8.63 -29.71
CA THR A 164 6.36 -8.21 -30.79
C THR A 164 7.79 -8.58 -30.44
N LYS A 165 8.52 -9.24 -31.34
CA LYS A 165 9.95 -9.51 -31.12
C LYS A 165 10.74 -8.19 -31.06
N PRO A 166 11.50 -7.90 -30.00
CA PRO A 166 12.31 -6.70 -29.93
C PRO A 166 13.46 -6.75 -30.94
N VAL A 167 13.95 -5.56 -31.32
CA VAL A 167 15.14 -5.44 -32.18
C VAL A 167 16.38 -5.72 -31.33
N GLY A 168 17.11 -6.77 -31.71
CA GLY A 168 18.41 -7.11 -31.13
C GLY A 168 19.58 -6.50 -31.90
N GLU A 169 20.70 -6.32 -31.21
CA GLU A 169 22.00 -5.99 -31.80
C GLU A 169 22.75 -7.28 -32.17
N THR A 170 23.65 -7.22 -33.15
CA THR A 170 24.43 -8.40 -33.57
C THR A 170 25.63 -8.69 -32.67
N ALA A 171 26.07 -7.70 -31.89
CA ALA A 171 27.19 -7.78 -30.97
C ALA A 171 27.07 -6.68 -29.90
N PRO A 172 27.68 -6.85 -28.71
CA PRO A 172 27.71 -5.81 -27.71
C PRO A 172 28.49 -4.59 -28.18
N ARG A 173 28.01 -3.40 -27.80
CA ARG A 173 28.66 -2.13 -28.08
C ARG A 173 29.99 -2.08 -27.34
N ALA A 174 31.03 -1.61 -28.02
CA ALA A 174 32.41 -1.64 -27.54
C ALA A 174 32.92 -3.04 -27.10
N GLY A 175 32.27 -4.12 -27.53
CA GLY A 175 32.65 -5.49 -27.19
C GLY A 175 32.36 -5.89 -25.75
N LYS A 176 31.65 -5.06 -24.97
CA LYS A 176 31.34 -5.32 -23.56
C LYS A 176 29.82 -5.29 -23.34
N PRO A 177 29.18 -6.42 -23.02
CA PRO A 177 27.79 -6.42 -22.58
C PRO A 177 27.68 -5.88 -21.14
N ASP A 178 26.50 -5.41 -20.78
CA ASP A 178 26.14 -5.14 -19.40
C ASP A 178 25.87 -6.45 -18.65
N GLU A 179 26.05 -6.45 -17.32
CA GLU A 179 25.72 -7.58 -16.45
C GLU A 179 24.19 -7.60 -16.19
N LEU A 180 23.43 -8.22 -17.09
CA LEU A 180 21.97 -8.24 -17.04
C LEU A 180 21.43 -8.94 -15.78
N GLU A 181 22.23 -9.81 -15.16
CA GLU A 181 21.96 -10.46 -13.87
C GLU A 181 21.76 -9.47 -12.70
N LEU A 182 22.17 -8.21 -12.86
CA LEU A 182 21.85 -7.12 -11.93
C LEU A 182 20.35 -6.77 -11.89
N ILE A 183 19.57 -7.22 -12.88
CA ILE A 183 18.11 -7.16 -12.86
C ILE A 183 17.57 -8.40 -12.15
N ARG A 184 16.77 -8.18 -11.10
CA ARG A 184 16.14 -9.28 -10.36
C ARG A 184 15.27 -10.11 -11.29
N GLY A 185 15.56 -11.42 -11.34
CA GLY A 185 14.84 -12.39 -12.17
C GLY A 185 15.60 -12.84 -13.40
N ILE A 186 16.62 -12.08 -13.81
CA ILE A 186 17.59 -12.51 -14.79
C ILE A 186 18.68 -13.27 -14.05
N GLY A 187 18.87 -14.52 -14.43
CA GLY A 187 20.02 -15.33 -13.99
C GLY A 187 20.84 -15.77 -15.20
N PRO A 188 21.94 -16.50 -14.98
CA PRO A 188 22.92 -16.84 -16.02
C PRO A 188 22.33 -17.48 -17.27
N GLN A 189 21.32 -18.33 -17.11
CA GLN A 189 20.67 -18.98 -18.25
C GLN A 189 19.83 -18.01 -19.07
N ASN A 190 19.14 -17.07 -18.42
CA ASN A 190 18.29 -16.11 -19.09
C ASN A 190 19.13 -15.01 -19.75
N GLU A 191 20.20 -14.58 -19.10
CA GLU A 191 21.16 -13.65 -19.69
C GLU A 191 21.75 -14.21 -20.98
N ARG A 192 22.21 -15.47 -20.99
CA ARG A 192 22.69 -16.11 -22.23
C ARG A 192 21.64 -16.11 -23.35
N LYS A 193 20.39 -16.43 -23.04
CA LYS A 193 19.29 -16.40 -24.02
C LYS A 193 19.00 -14.98 -24.52
N LEU A 194 19.15 -13.97 -23.66
CA LEU A 194 19.00 -12.57 -24.04
C LEU A 194 20.15 -12.11 -24.94
N HIS A 195 21.39 -12.52 -24.65
CA HIS A 195 22.55 -12.30 -25.52
C HIS A 195 22.38 -12.97 -26.89
N GLU A 196 21.84 -14.19 -26.95
CA GLU A 196 21.48 -14.86 -28.22
C GLU A 196 20.40 -14.10 -29.00
N LEU A 197 19.51 -13.39 -28.29
CA LEU A 197 18.48 -12.52 -28.89
C LEU A 197 19.04 -11.16 -29.34
N GLY A 198 20.30 -10.86 -29.05
CA GLY A 198 20.95 -9.57 -29.35
C GLY A 198 20.69 -8.49 -28.30
N ILE A 199 20.28 -8.87 -27.10
CA ILE A 199 20.01 -7.96 -25.99
C ILE A 199 21.19 -8.05 -25.04
N TYR A 200 22.07 -7.05 -25.09
CA TYR A 200 23.33 -6.99 -24.35
C TYR A 200 23.37 -5.90 -23.29
N HIS A 201 22.47 -4.92 -23.35
CA HIS A 201 22.56 -3.71 -22.53
C HIS A 201 21.25 -3.36 -21.81
N PHE A 202 21.37 -2.65 -20.70
CA PHE A 202 20.22 -2.24 -19.89
C PHE A 202 19.27 -1.29 -20.64
N ASP A 203 19.79 -0.40 -21.49
CA ASP A 203 18.97 0.54 -22.27
C ASP A 203 18.05 -0.18 -23.26
N GLN A 204 18.47 -1.32 -23.81
CA GLN A 204 17.63 -2.13 -24.71
C GLN A 204 16.41 -2.68 -23.95
N ILE A 205 16.62 -3.23 -22.75
CA ILE A 205 15.54 -3.72 -21.88
C ILE A 205 14.68 -2.55 -21.38
N ALA A 206 15.30 -1.42 -21.06
CA ALA A 206 14.63 -0.21 -20.61
C ALA A 206 13.70 0.39 -21.68
N ALA A 207 14.01 0.18 -22.95
CA ALA A 207 13.24 0.66 -24.09
C ALA A 207 12.06 -0.26 -24.46
N TRP A 208 11.97 -1.48 -23.89
CA TRP A 208 10.91 -2.41 -24.23
C TRP A 208 9.51 -1.84 -23.98
N THR A 209 8.64 -2.09 -24.96
CA THR A 209 7.20 -1.94 -24.84
C THR A 209 6.59 -3.14 -24.13
N PRO A 210 5.34 -3.05 -23.63
CA PRO A 210 4.65 -4.19 -23.04
C PRO A 210 4.51 -5.38 -24.01
N GLN A 211 4.39 -5.12 -25.32
CA GLN A 211 4.31 -6.16 -26.34
C GLN A 211 5.64 -6.88 -26.54
N GLU A 212 6.77 -6.17 -26.43
CA GLU A 212 8.09 -6.76 -26.47
C GLU A 212 8.40 -7.57 -25.22
N ALA A 213 8.06 -7.05 -24.04
CA ALA A 213 8.17 -7.80 -22.79
C ALA A 213 7.34 -9.09 -22.81
N LEU A 214 6.12 -9.04 -23.33
CA LEU A 214 5.27 -10.22 -23.49
C LEU A 214 5.93 -11.26 -24.40
N TRP A 215 6.43 -10.84 -25.56
CA TRP A 215 7.10 -11.72 -26.51
C TRP A 215 8.35 -12.37 -25.89
N VAL A 216 9.20 -11.57 -25.24
CA VAL A 216 10.43 -12.05 -24.60
C VAL A 216 10.11 -12.98 -23.43
N GLY A 217 9.06 -12.69 -22.65
CA GLY A 217 8.59 -13.58 -21.59
C GLY A 217 8.17 -14.95 -22.14
N GLY A 218 7.52 -14.98 -23.31
CA GLY A 218 7.23 -16.21 -24.04
C GLY A 218 8.49 -16.93 -24.52
N TYR A 219 9.42 -16.21 -25.15
CA TYR A 219 10.71 -16.76 -25.62
C TYR A 219 11.54 -17.39 -24.50
N LEU A 220 11.51 -16.78 -23.31
CA LEU A 220 12.21 -17.29 -22.13
C LEU A 220 11.43 -18.38 -21.37
N ALA A 221 10.22 -18.73 -21.83
CA ALA A 221 9.31 -19.72 -21.25
C ALA A 221 8.78 -19.37 -19.84
N PHE A 222 8.61 -18.08 -19.55
CA PHE A 222 7.98 -17.58 -18.32
C PHE A 222 7.12 -16.32 -18.57
N PRO A 223 6.09 -16.40 -19.41
CA PRO A 223 5.24 -15.26 -19.74
C PRO A 223 4.70 -14.57 -18.48
N GLY A 224 4.77 -13.24 -18.44
CA GLY A 224 4.32 -12.42 -17.30
C GLY A 224 5.35 -12.21 -16.18
N ARG A 225 6.53 -12.85 -16.21
CA ARG A 225 7.56 -12.62 -15.18
C ARG A 225 8.23 -11.26 -15.32
N ILE A 226 8.49 -10.81 -16.55
CA ILE A 226 9.21 -9.57 -16.86
C ILE A 226 8.48 -8.36 -16.26
N GLU A 227 7.15 -8.38 -16.33
CA GLU A 227 6.26 -7.36 -15.79
C GLU A 227 6.12 -7.46 -14.27
N ARG A 228 5.91 -8.68 -13.75
CA ARG A 228 5.78 -8.93 -12.30
C ARG A 228 7.02 -8.52 -11.52
N GLU A 229 8.20 -8.69 -12.11
CA GLU A 229 9.48 -8.34 -11.50
C GLU A 229 9.98 -6.96 -11.95
N ASP A 230 9.21 -6.21 -12.74
CA ASP A 230 9.56 -4.86 -13.23
C ASP A 230 10.96 -4.78 -13.85
N TRP A 231 11.28 -5.69 -14.77
CA TRP A 231 12.59 -5.72 -15.42
C TRP A 231 12.88 -4.41 -16.16
N ILE A 232 11.87 -3.84 -16.83
CA ILE A 232 11.98 -2.57 -17.56
C ILE A 232 12.32 -1.43 -16.60
N GLY A 233 11.65 -1.32 -15.45
CA GLY A 233 11.93 -0.28 -14.45
C GLY A 233 13.30 -0.42 -13.82
N GLN A 234 13.74 -1.65 -13.51
CA GLN A 234 15.08 -1.91 -13.02
C GLN A 234 16.16 -1.57 -14.05
N ALA A 235 15.95 -1.96 -15.30
CA ALA A 235 16.86 -1.67 -16.41
C ALA A 235 17.01 -0.17 -16.65
N LYS A 236 15.92 0.61 -16.58
CA LYS A 236 15.97 2.09 -16.66
C LYS A 236 16.88 2.69 -15.59
N LEU A 237 16.76 2.21 -14.36
CA LEU A 237 17.58 2.70 -13.25
C LEU A 237 19.06 2.35 -13.43
N LEU A 238 19.36 1.13 -13.88
CA LEU A 238 20.74 0.69 -14.13
C LEU A 238 21.37 1.41 -15.33
N ALA A 239 20.62 1.59 -16.42
CA ALA A 239 21.04 2.34 -17.61
C ALA A 239 21.35 3.81 -17.30
N SER A 240 20.66 4.42 -16.32
CA SER A 240 20.96 5.78 -15.87
C SER A 240 22.10 5.86 -14.83
N GLY A 241 22.80 4.75 -14.56
CA GLY A 241 23.87 4.68 -13.56
C GLY A 241 23.40 4.57 -12.10
N GLY A 242 22.10 4.34 -11.88
CA GLY A 242 21.54 4.04 -10.56
C GLY A 242 21.81 2.60 -10.13
N THR A 243 21.30 2.22 -8.96
CA THR A 243 21.44 0.86 -8.42
C THR A 243 20.14 0.36 -7.82
N THR A 244 19.93 -0.95 -7.81
CA THR A 244 18.83 -1.63 -7.11
C THR A 244 19.38 -2.40 -5.91
N ALA A 245 18.54 -2.65 -4.91
CA ALA A 245 18.94 -3.49 -3.77
C ALA A 245 19.35 -4.91 -4.20
N HIS A 246 18.85 -5.41 -5.33
CA HIS A 246 19.28 -6.69 -5.91
C HIS A 246 20.68 -6.57 -6.53
N ALA A 247 20.91 -5.55 -7.37
CA ALA A 247 22.20 -5.28 -7.98
C ALA A 247 23.32 -5.13 -6.93
N GLU A 248 23.03 -4.45 -5.80
CA GLU A 248 23.98 -4.35 -4.69
C GLU A 248 24.33 -5.69 -4.06
N LYS A 249 23.35 -6.60 -3.94
CA LYS A 249 23.58 -7.95 -3.39
C LYS A 249 24.41 -8.82 -4.34
N VAL A 250 24.12 -8.74 -5.64
CA VAL A 250 24.91 -9.42 -6.68
C VAL A 250 26.37 -8.95 -6.63
N ARG A 251 26.59 -7.63 -6.62
CA ARG A 251 27.95 -7.03 -6.51
C ARG A 251 28.68 -7.38 -5.23
N ARG A 252 27.97 -7.65 -4.13
CA ARG A 252 28.55 -8.15 -2.87
C ARG A 252 28.82 -9.65 -2.87
N GLY A 253 28.47 -10.36 -3.95
CA GLY A 253 28.61 -11.82 -4.06
C GLY A 253 27.61 -12.60 -3.20
N GLU A 254 26.54 -11.97 -2.71
CA GLU A 254 25.48 -12.66 -1.96
C GLU A 254 24.60 -13.53 -2.86
N ILE A 255 24.58 -13.23 -4.16
CA ILE A 255 23.81 -13.92 -5.19
C ILE A 255 24.80 -14.45 -6.22
N PRO A 256 24.74 -15.73 -6.61
CA PRO A 256 25.65 -16.27 -7.62
C PRO A 256 25.40 -15.56 -8.97
N SER A 257 26.39 -14.81 -9.44
CA SER A 257 26.45 -14.29 -10.81
C SER A 257 27.54 -14.98 -11.61
N THR A 258 27.45 -14.89 -12.95
CA THR A 258 28.50 -15.36 -13.84
C THR A 258 29.76 -14.49 -13.61
N PRO A 259 30.95 -15.08 -13.34
CA PRO A 259 32.15 -14.29 -13.11
C PRO A 259 32.52 -13.45 -14.34
N ASP A 260 32.96 -12.21 -14.12
CA ASP A 260 33.56 -11.37 -15.17
C ASP A 260 34.72 -12.14 -15.84
N ALA A 261 34.58 -12.41 -17.14
CA ALA A 261 35.61 -13.05 -17.98
C ALA A 261 36.56 -12.03 -18.61
#